data_AF-A0A1S3W5B7-F1
#
_entry.id   AF-A0A1S3W5B7-F1
#
_cell.length_a   1.000
_cell.length_b   1.000
_cell.length_c   1.000
_cell.angle_alpha   90.00
_cell.angle_beta   90.00
_cell.angle_gamma   90.00
#
_symmetry.space_group_name_H-M   'P 1'
#
loop_
_entity.id
_entity.type
_entity.pdbx_description
1 polymer ?
#
loop_
_entity_poly.entity_id
_entity_poly.type
_entity_poly.pdbx_seq_one_letter_code
_entity_poly.pdbx_strand_id
1 'polypeptide(L)'
;MDELVTLEETDSGSDILLVVPKATVLQNQLDESQQERNDLMQQKLQLEGQVTELRSRVQELEKTLAAARQEHAELMEQYKGLSRSHGELIEERDVLSRQQGDHVARILELEDDIQTISEKVLTKEVELDRVRDAVKALTREQEKLLGQLQEAQADKEQSETELQAAQQENCHLKLELQEAKGQQEELGAQAQRLKDKVAQMKDTLGQSQKQVAELEPLKEQLRGAQELAASSQQKAALLGEELASAAGTRDRTMAELHRSRLEVAGVNGRLAELSLHLKEEKSQWSKERAGLLQNMEAERDKILKLSAEILRLEKAVQEERTQNQAFKTELAREKDSSLVQLSESKRELTELRSALRVLQKEKEQLQEEKQELLEYMRKLEARLEKVADEKWNEDAATEDEEATAGLSFPAALTDSEDESPEDMRLPPYGLCECGDPASSPAGPREATSLVVISQPPPIAPHLSGPTEDSSSDSEAEDEKSVLMAAVQSGGEEANLLLPELGSTFYDMASGFAVGPLSEASSNQATPPWKECPVCKERFPAGSNKTALEDHMDGHFFFSTQAPFTFE
;
A
#
# COMPACT_ATOMS: atom_id res chain seq x y z
N MET A 1 -67.60 128.63 -53.28
CA MET A 1 -68.56 128.66 -52.16
C MET A 1 -68.07 127.61 -51.20
N ASP A 2 -67.40 128.03 -50.13
CA ASP A 2 -66.90 127.11 -49.11
C ASP A 2 -68.10 126.57 -48.34
N GLU A 3 -68.39 125.29 -48.53
CA GLU A 3 -69.32 124.56 -47.67
C GLU A 3 -68.64 124.42 -46.31
N LEU A 4 -69.10 125.20 -45.34
CA LEU A 4 -68.66 125.15 -43.94
C LEU A 4 -69.51 124.10 -43.22
N VAL A 5 -68.86 123.26 -42.41
CA VAL A 5 -69.53 122.22 -41.59
C VAL A 5 -69.29 122.57 -40.13
N THR A 6 -70.35 122.59 -39.33
CA THR A 6 -70.30 122.85 -37.88
C THR A 6 -69.92 121.56 -37.15
N LEU A 7 -68.79 121.57 -36.44
CA LEU A 7 -68.41 120.49 -35.52
C LEU A 7 -68.93 120.87 -34.12
N GLU A 8 -69.83 120.09 -33.54
CA GLU A 8 -70.27 120.27 -32.15
C GLU A 8 -69.30 119.49 -31.24
N GLU A 9 -68.44 120.21 -30.49
CA GLU A 9 -67.67 119.61 -29.39
C GLU A 9 -68.60 119.42 -28.19
N THR A 10 -68.86 118.16 -27.81
CA THR A 10 -69.84 117.80 -26.77
C THR A 10 -69.28 117.72 -25.35
N ASP A 11 -68.18 118.40 -25.02
CA ASP A 11 -67.67 118.39 -23.64
C ASP A 11 -66.95 119.69 -23.27
N SER A 12 -67.73 120.71 -22.87
CA SER A 12 -67.44 121.69 -21.81
C SER A 12 -68.27 122.97 -21.99
N GLY A 13 -69.53 122.96 -21.53
CA GLY A 13 -70.27 124.11 -20.96
C GLY A 13 -70.21 125.53 -21.58
N SER A 14 -69.75 125.69 -22.81
CA SER A 14 -69.71 126.94 -23.57
C SER A 14 -69.91 126.62 -25.04
N ASP A 15 -71.10 126.94 -25.58
CA ASP A 15 -71.43 126.83 -27.00
C ASP A 15 -70.57 127.83 -27.81
N ILE A 16 -69.32 127.46 -28.09
CA ILE A 16 -68.46 128.15 -29.03
C ILE A 16 -68.56 127.39 -30.35
N LEU A 17 -69.28 127.97 -31.31
CA LEU A 17 -69.40 127.45 -32.68
C LEU A 17 -68.03 127.55 -33.38
N LEU A 18 -67.28 126.47 -33.39
CA LEU A 18 -66.04 126.36 -34.15
C LEU A 18 -66.39 126.10 -35.63
N VAL A 19 -66.31 127.15 -36.45
CA VAL A 19 -66.53 127.05 -37.90
C VAL A 19 -65.22 126.66 -38.57
N VAL A 20 -65.08 125.37 -38.87
CA VAL A 20 -63.91 124.81 -39.55
C VAL A 20 -64.28 124.49 -41.01
N PRO A 21 -63.40 124.75 -42.01
CA PRO A 21 -63.64 124.33 -43.38
C PRO A 21 -63.91 122.82 -43.48
N LYS A 22 -64.92 122.40 -44.26
CA LYS A 22 -65.27 120.98 -44.50
C LYS A 22 -64.08 120.13 -44.99
N ALA A 23 -63.15 120.76 -45.72
CA ALA A 23 -61.90 120.12 -46.14
C ALA A 23 -61.05 119.66 -44.96
N THR A 24 -61.00 120.43 -43.87
CA THR A 24 -60.23 120.10 -42.67
C THR A 24 -60.88 118.95 -41.88
N VAL A 25 -62.21 118.92 -41.79
CA VAL A 25 -62.93 117.81 -41.12
C VAL A 25 -62.73 116.49 -41.89
N LEU A 26 -62.83 116.52 -43.22
CA LEU A 26 -62.57 115.34 -44.05
C LEU A 26 -61.09 114.91 -44.03
N GLN A 27 -60.17 115.87 -43.92
CA GLN A 27 -58.74 115.59 -43.76
C GLN A 27 -58.48 114.88 -42.42
N ASN A 28 -59.03 115.39 -41.31
CA ASN A 28 -58.92 114.74 -40.01
C ASN A 28 -59.52 113.33 -40.02
N GLN A 29 -60.70 113.12 -40.60
CA GLN A 29 -61.30 111.78 -40.72
C GLN A 29 -60.47 110.83 -41.60
N LEU A 30 -59.86 111.34 -42.67
CA LEU A 30 -58.96 110.56 -43.51
C LEU A 30 -57.69 110.18 -42.75
N ASP A 31 -57.13 111.12 -41.99
CA ASP A 31 -55.91 110.91 -41.18
C ASP A 31 -56.19 109.95 -40.03
N GLU A 32 -57.33 110.07 -39.33
CA GLU A 32 -57.82 109.11 -38.32
C GLU A 32 -57.98 107.71 -38.93
N SER A 33 -58.67 107.59 -40.07
CA SER A 33 -58.83 106.29 -40.74
C SER A 33 -57.50 105.69 -41.22
N GLN A 34 -56.55 106.54 -41.66
CA GLN A 34 -55.21 106.09 -42.03
C GLN A 34 -54.40 105.63 -40.82
N GLN A 35 -54.52 106.32 -39.69
CA GLN A 35 -53.89 105.97 -38.43
C GLN A 35 -54.46 104.65 -37.90
N GLU A 36 -55.78 104.51 -37.83
CA GLU A 36 -56.45 103.25 -37.45
C GLU A 36 -56.00 102.09 -38.35
N ARG A 37 -55.89 102.31 -39.67
CA ARG A 37 -55.38 101.31 -40.61
C ARG A 37 -53.93 100.92 -40.31
N ASN A 38 -53.07 101.88 -39.95
CA ASN A 38 -51.68 101.62 -39.60
C ASN A 38 -51.58 100.84 -38.27
N ASP A 39 -52.36 101.21 -37.26
CA ASP A 39 -52.41 100.54 -35.96
C ASP A 39 -52.93 99.10 -36.10
N LEU A 40 -54.00 98.90 -36.88
CA LEU A 40 -54.52 97.58 -37.22
C LEU A 40 -53.50 96.74 -38.01
N MET A 41 -52.73 97.36 -38.90
CA MET A 41 -51.67 96.67 -39.64
C MET A 41 -50.53 96.24 -38.70
N GLN A 42 -50.13 97.09 -37.75
CA GLN A 42 -49.12 96.75 -36.76
C GLN A 42 -49.59 95.62 -35.83
N GLN A 43 -50.83 95.69 -35.34
CA GLN A 43 -51.45 94.60 -34.56
C GLN A 43 -51.53 93.31 -35.36
N LYS A 44 -51.91 93.38 -36.64
CA LYS A 44 -51.94 92.22 -37.55
C LYS A 44 -50.54 91.59 -37.66
N LEU A 45 -49.50 92.38 -37.91
CA LEU A 45 -48.12 91.87 -38.01
C LEU A 45 -47.65 91.25 -36.69
N GLN A 46 -47.99 91.86 -35.55
CA GLN A 46 -47.66 91.31 -34.22
C GLN A 46 -48.37 89.96 -33.98
N LEU A 47 -49.66 89.87 -34.29
CA LEU A 47 -50.43 88.62 -34.18
C LEU A 47 -49.91 87.55 -35.16
N GLU A 48 -49.55 87.93 -36.38
CA GLU A 48 -48.91 87.02 -37.35
C GLU A 48 -47.60 86.47 -36.79
N GLY A 49 -46.76 87.32 -36.19
CA GLY A 49 -45.55 86.91 -35.48
C GLY A 49 -45.83 85.91 -34.35
N GLN A 50 -46.77 86.23 -33.46
CA GLN A 50 -47.19 85.32 -32.38
C GLN A 50 -47.73 83.99 -32.90
N VAL A 51 -48.51 84.00 -33.98
CA VAL A 51 -49.01 82.77 -34.62
C VAL A 51 -47.85 81.95 -35.18
N THR A 52 -46.83 82.57 -35.79
CA THR A 52 -45.66 81.85 -36.27
C THR A 52 -44.83 81.24 -35.13
N GLU A 53 -44.63 81.97 -34.01
CA GLU A 53 -43.93 81.46 -32.82
C GLU A 53 -44.70 80.32 -32.14
N LEU A 54 -46.03 80.46 -32.01
CA LEU A 54 -46.86 79.38 -31.46
C LEU A 54 -46.84 78.15 -32.36
N ARG A 55 -46.85 78.32 -33.69
CA ARG A 55 -46.72 77.20 -34.63
C ARG A 55 -45.38 76.50 -34.50
N SER A 56 -44.26 77.23 -34.42
CA SER A 56 -42.95 76.61 -34.23
C SER A 56 -42.86 75.91 -32.87
N ARG A 57 -43.43 76.50 -31.81
CA ARG A 57 -43.49 75.87 -30.49
C ARG A 57 -44.32 74.59 -30.48
N VAL A 58 -45.45 74.56 -31.16
CA VAL A 58 -46.27 73.35 -31.32
C VAL A 58 -45.50 72.27 -32.05
N GLN A 59 -44.82 72.59 -33.16
CA GLN A 59 -44.00 71.63 -33.91
C GLN A 59 -42.88 71.03 -33.07
N GLU A 60 -42.21 71.84 -32.25
CA GLU A 60 -41.17 71.35 -31.34
C GLU A 60 -41.73 70.43 -30.25
N LEU A 61 -42.89 70.77 -29.69
CA LEU A 61 -43.59 69.92 -28.73
C LEU A 61 -44.07 68.60 -29.38
N GLU A 62 -44.48 68.62 -30.64
CA GLU A 62 -44.86 67.42 -31.39
C GLU A 62 -43.64 66.50 -31.63
N LYS A 63 -42.49 67.06 -32.01
CA LYS A 63 -41.24 66.30 -32.17
C LYS A 63 -40.79 65.65 -30.87
N THR A 64 -40.77 66.42 -29.78
CA THR A 64 -40.39 65.91 -28.45
C THR A 64 -41.37 64.86 -27.93
N LEU A 65 -42.68 65.03 -28.16
CA LEU A 65 -43.68 64.01 -27.85
C LEU A 65 -43.49 62.74 -28.66
N ALA A 66 -43.16 62.85 -29.95
CA ALA A 66 -42.89 61.71 -30.81
C ALA A 66 -41.64 60.93 -30.33
N ALA A 67 -40.56 61.64 -30.02
CA ALA A 67 -39.34 61.04 -29.46
C ALA A 67 -39.62 60.32 -28.13
N ALA A 68 -40.32 60.96 -27.19
CA ALA A 68 -40.68 60.36 -25.91
C ALA A 68 -41.57 59.10 -26.07
N ARG A 69 -42.48 59.09 -27.05
CA ARG A 69 -43.28 57.91 -27.38
C ARG A 69 -42.43 56.77 -27.93
N GLN A 70 -41.44 57.07 -28.77
CA GLN A 70 -40.51 56.09 -29.30
C GLN A 70 -39.66 55.49 -28.18
N GLU A 71 -39.05 56.31 -27.32
CA GLU A 71 -38.27 55.85 -26.16
C GLU A 71 -39.10 54.95 -25.23
N HIS A 72 -40.35 55.33 -24.97
CA HIS A 72 -41.27 54.50 -24.19
C HIS A 72 -41.54 53.15 -24.86
N ALA A 73 -41.72 53.11 -26.19
CA ALA A 73 -41.91 51.86 -26.92
C ALA A 73 -40.67 50.96 -26.85
N GLU A 74 -39.47 51.53 -26.98
CA GLU A 74 -38.20 50.82 -26.87
C GLU A 74 -37.99 50.25 -25.45
N LEU A 75 -38.21 51.05 -24.41
CA LEU A 75 -38.16 50.62 -23.01
C LEU A 75 -39.16 49.50 -22.71
N MET A 76 -40.37 49.58 -23.25
CA MET A 76 -41.39 48.54 -23.09
C MET A 76 -40.94 47.22 -23.72
N GLU A 77 -40.27 47.24 -24.87
CA GLU A 77 -39.78 46.02 -25.50
C GLU A 77 -38.57 45.44 -24.75
N GLN A 78 -37.66 46.30 -24.25
CA GLN A 78 -36.59 45.88 -23.35
C GLN A 78 -37.13 45.23 -22.08
N TYR A 79 -38.15 45.81 -21.45
CA TYR A 79 -38.80 45.24 -20.26
C TYR A 79 -39.41 43.86 -20.55
N LYS A 80 -40.09 43.69 -21.68
CA LYS A 80 -40.60 42.37 -22.10
C LYS A 80 -39.47 41.37 -22.37
N GLY A 81 -38.36 41.82 -22.96
CA GLY A 81 -37.15 41.01 -23.15
C GLY A 81 -36.60 40.50 -21.82
N LEU A 82 -36.41 41.40 -20.86
CA LEU A 82 -35.96 41.07 -19.50
C LEU A 82 -36.94 40.16 -18.76
N SER A 83 -38.25 40.37 -18.95
CA SER A 83 -39.26 39.51 -18.35
C SER A 83 -39.24 38.08 -18.91
N ARG A 84 -38.95 37.90 -20.21
CA ARG A 84 -38.79 36.59 -20.83
C ARG A 84 -37.54 35.88 -20.30
N SER A 85 -36.40 36.56 -20.31
CA SER A 85 -35.15 35.96 -19.81
C SER A 85 -35.22 35.66 -18.30
N HIS A 86 -35.92 36.48 -17.52
CA HIS A 86 -36.18 36.16 -16.11
C HIS A 86 -37.02 34.89 -15.96
N GLY A 87 -38.03 34.69 -16.82
CA GLY A 87 -38.82 33.46 -16.85
C GLY A 87 -37.97 32.23 -17.19
N GLU A 88 -37.12 32.33 -18.21
CA GLU A 88 -36.18 31.26 -18.61
C GLU A 88 -35.23 30.88 -17.44
N LEU A 89 -34.67 31.88 -16.75
CA LEU A 89 -33.80 31.65 -15.59
C LEU A 89 -34.52 30.97 -14.41
N ILE A 90 -35.81 31.28 -14.20
CA ILE A 90 -36.65 30.62 -13.20
C ILE A 90 -36.83 29.13 -13.56
N GLU A 91 -37.12 28.83 -14.82
CA GLU A 91 -37.27 27.45 -15.30
C GLU A 91 -35.96 26.66 -15.19
N GLU A 92 -34.83 27.26 -15.56
CA GLU A 92 -33.50 26.67 -15.39
C GLU A 92 -33.19 26.37 -13.92
N ARG A 93 -33.46 27.31 -13.01
CA ARG A 93 -33.33 27.11 -11.57
C ARG A 93 -34.19 25.93 -11.09
N ASP A 94 -35.43 25.80 -11.59
CA ASP A 94 -36.34 24.72 -11.19
C ASP A 94 -35.91 23.36 -11.74
N VAL A 95 -35.32 23.32 -12.93
CA VAL A 95 -34.68 22.11 -13.47
C VAL A 95 -33.48 21.72 -12.59
N LEU A 96 -32.58 22.66 -12.30
CA LEU A 96 -31.40 22.40 -11.47
C LEU A 96 -31.78 21.97 -10.05
N SER A 97 -32.82 22.57 -9.47
CA SER A 97 -33.32 22.22 -8.14
C SER A 97 -33.90 20.80 -8.11
N ARG A 98 -34.61 20.38 -9.17
CA ARG A 98 -35.06 18.98 -9.33
C ARG A 98 -33.88 18.02 -9.45
N GLN A 99 -32.90 18.33 -10.31
CA GLN A 99 -31.69 17.52 -10.46
C GLN A 99 -30.91 17.39 -9.15
N GLN A 100 -30.78 18.48 -8.40
CA GLN A 100 -30.17 18.45 -7.06
C GLN A 100 -30.94 17.52 -6.11
N GLY A 101 -32.27 17.59 -6.13
CA GLY A 101 -33.12 16.65 -5.37
C GLY A 101 -32.88 15.19 -5.76
N ASP A 102 -32.82 14.89 -7.06
CA ASP A 102 -32.55 13.53 -7.57
C ASP A 102 -31.16 13.03 -7.16
N HIS A 103 -30.14 13.90 -7.22
CA HIS A 103 -28.78 13.56 -6.77
C HIS A 103 -28.74 13.30 -5.26
N VAL A 104 -29.43 14.11 -4.46
CA VAL A 104 -29.53 13.89 -3.00
C VAL A 104 -30.24 12.57 -2.70
N ALA A 105 -31.34 12.26 -3.39
CA ALA A 105 -32.03 10.98 -3.23
C ALA A 105 -31.13 9.80 -3.58
N ARG A 106 -30.36 9.90 -4.68
CA ARG A 106 -29.40 8.86 -5.08
C ARG A 106 -28.27 8.68 -4.07
N ILE A 107 -27.79 9.76 -3.45
CA ILE A 107 -26.77 9.68 -2.40
C ILE A 107 -27.34 8.90 -1.20
N LEU A 108 -28.56 9.22 -0.76
CA LEU A 108 -29.21 8.52 0.36
C LEU A 108 -29.42 7.02 0.08
N GLU A 109 -29.81 6.66 -1.14
CA GLU A 109 -29.91 5.24 -1.56
C GLU A 109 -28.56 4.52 -1.45
N LEU A 110 -27.48 5.14 -1.94
CA LEU A 110 -26.15 4.55 -1.88
C LEU A 110 -25.61 4.46 -0.45
N GLU A 111 -25.95 5.42 0.42
CA GLU A 111 -25.63 5.37 1.85
C GLU A 111 -26.33 4.18 2.54
N ASP A 112 -27.60 3.92 2.21
CA ASP A 112 -28.34 2.75 2.73
C ASP A 112 -27.77 1.42 2.22
N ASP A 113 -27.39 1.35 0.94
CA ASP A 113 -26.71 0.19 0.36
C ASP A 113 -25.36 -0.07 1.07
N ILE A 114 -24.56 0.98 1.31
CA ILE A 114 -23.29 0.88 2.04
C ILE A 114 -23.52 0.39 3.46
N GLN A 115 -24.52 0.93 4.16
CA GLN A 115 -24.90 0.50 5.51
C GLN A 115 -25.27 -0.99 5.52
N THR A 116 -26.12 -1.42 4.60
CA THR A 116 -26.56 -2.82 4.45
C THR A 116 -25.39 -3.75 4.14
N ILE A 117 -24.47 -3.34 3.26
CA ILE A 117 -23.26 -4.11 2.93
C ILE A 117 -22.34 -4.21 4.15
N SER A 118 -22.15 -3.11 4.88
CA SER A 118 -21.32 -3.06 6.08
C SER A 118 -21.83 -4.00 7.17
N GLU A 119 -23.15 -4.04 7.39
CA GLU A 119 -23.78 -4.99 8.32
C GLU A 119 -23.57 -6.44 7.88
N LYS A 120 -23.74 -6.74 6.58
CA LYS A 120 -23.47 -8.08 6.03
C LYS A 120 -22.01 -8.49 6.20
N VAL A 121 -21.05 -7.60 5.95
CA VAL A 121 -19.62 -7.85 6.15
C VAL A 121 -19.35 -8.18 7.62
N LEU A 122 -19.89 -7.40 8.56
CA LEU A 122 -19.73 -7.65 9.98
C LEU A 122 -20.31 -9.00 10.40
N THR A 123 -21.50 -9.37 9.92
CA THR A 123 -22.07 -10.69 10.23
C THR A 123 -21.21 -11.84 9.70
N LYS A 124 -20.61 -11.68 8.50
CA LYS A 124 -19.71 -12.67 7.91
C LYS A 124 -18.38 -12.76 8.64
N GLU A 125 -17.84 -11.64 9.13
CA GLU A 125 -16.64 -11.62 9.96
C GLU A 125 -16.85 -12.41 11.25
N VAL A 126 -17.98 -12.20 11.93
CA VAL A 126 -18.34 -12.97 13.13
C VAL A 126 -18.54 -14.46 12.81
N GLU A 127 -19.14 -14.81 11.67
CA GLU A 127 -19.22 -16.21 11.22
C GLU A 127 -17.84 -16.83 10.95
N LEU A 128 -16.92 -16.09 10.32
CA LEU A 128 -15.55 -16.53 10.08
C LEU A 128 -14.80 -16.79 11.38
N ASP A 129 -14.97 -15.94 12.38
CA ASP A 129 -14.37 -16.16 13.70
C ASP A 129 -14.91 -17.42 14.38
N ARG A 130 -16.23 -17.68 14.30
CA ARG A 130 -16.81 -18.94 14.81
C ARG A 130 -16.23 -20.16 14.10
N VAL A 131 -16.08 -20.11 12.77
CA VAL A 131 -15.47 -21.19 12.00
C VAL A 131 -14.00 -21.38 12.38
N ARG A 132 -13.26 -20.29 12.56
CA ARG A 132 -11.85 -20.33 13.00
C ARG A 132 -11.72 -20.99 14.37
N ASP A 133 -12.61 -20.69 15.31
CA ASP A 133 -12.61 -21.31 16.63
C ASP A 133 -13.03 -22.78 16.59
N ALA A 134 -13.98 -23.15 15.72
CA ALA A 134 -14.33 -24.56 15.46
C ALA A 134 -13.14 -25.34 14.88
N VAL A 135 -12.39 -24.76 13.93
CA VAL A 135 -11.17 -25.37 13.39
C VAL A 135 -10.14 -25.58 14.50
N LYS A 136 -9.85 -24.56 15.33
CA LYS A 136 -8.93 -24.71 16.46
C LYS A 136 -9.39 -25.80 17.44
N ALA A 137 -10.69 -25.95 17.67
CA ALA A 137 -11.23 -27.01 18.53
C ALA A 137 -11.00 -28.40 17.92
N LEU A 138 -11.32 -28.57 16.64
CA LEU A 138 -11.11 -29.82 15.91
C LEU A 138 -9.63 -30.19 15.79
N THR A 139 -8.73 -29.22 15.62
CA THR A 139 -7.27 -29.48 15.61
C THR A 139 -6.81 -30.05 16.96
N ARG A 140 -7.25 -29.48 18.09
CA ARG A 140 -6.93 -30.02 19.42
C ARG A 140 -7.51 -31.42 19.65
N GLU A 141 -8.71 -31.68 19.12
CA GLU A 141 -9.30 -33.01 19.17
C GLU A 141 -8.51 -34.01 18.32
N GLN A 142 -8.07 -33.61 17.13
CA GLN A 142 -7.20 -34.42 16.28
C GLN A 142 -5.87 -34.74 16.98
N GLU A 143 -5.20 -33.76 17.59
CA GLU A 143 -3.97 -33.95 18.37
C GLU A 143 -4.19 -34.92 19.54
N LYS A 144 -5.31 -34.78 20.25
CA LYS A 144 -5.69 -35.69 21.34
C LYS A 144 -5.89 -37.12 20.85
N LEU A 145 -6.63 -37.31 19.75
CA LEU A 145 -6.88 -38.63 19.17
C LEU A 145 -5.58 -39.26 18.64
N LEU A 146 -4.69 -38.47 18.05
CA LEU A 146 -3.37 -38.93 17.62
C LEU A 146 -2.52 -39.39 18.82
N GLY A 147 -2.52 -38.63 19.92
CA GLY A 147 -1.86 -39.04 21.17
C GLY A 147 -2.43 -40.35 21.72
N GLN A 148 -3.76 -40.48 21.76
CA GLN A 148 -4.41 -41.73 22.18
C GLN A 148 -4.07 -42.93 21.28
N LEU A 149 -3.94 -42.70 19.97
CA LEU A 149 -3.54 -43.75 19.04
C LEU A 149 -2.09 -44.20 19.28
N GLN A 150 -1.17 -43.27 19.56
CA GLN A 150 0.21 -43.58 19.89
C GLN A 150 0.33 -44.34 21.22
N GLU A 151 -0.41 -43.93 22.25
CA GLU A 151 -0.47 -44.63 23.54
C GLU A 151 -0.99 -46.06 23.36
N ALA A 152 -2.11 -46.24 22.66
CA ALA A 152 -2.66 -47.56 22.36
C ALA A 152 -1.69 -48.43 21.52
N GLN A 153 -0.91 -47.81 20.63
CA GLN A 153 0.11 -48.53 19.87
C GLN A 153 1.27 -48.97 20.78
N ALA A 154 1.74 -48.11 21.68
CA ALA A 154 2.77 -48.47 22.66
C ALA A 154 2.31 -49.59 23.59
N ASP A 155 1.06 -49.53 24.09
CA ASP A 155 0.45 -50.59 24.89
C ASP A 155 0.37 -51.92 24.13
N LYS A 156 -0.01 -51.85 22.84
CA LYS A 156 -0.03 -53.03 21.97
C LYS A 156 1.37 -53.63 21.82
N GLU A 157 2.38 -52.82 21.49
CA GLU A 157 3.77 -53.26 21.36
C GLU A 157 4.28 -53.89 22.66
N GLN A 158 3.99 -53.26 23.80
CA GLN A 158 4.30 -53.81 25.13
C GLN A 158 3.63 -55.17 25.32
N SER A 159 2.32 -55.31 25.05
CA SER A 159 1.60 -56.58 25.18
C SER A 159 2.13 -57.67 24.24
N GLU A 160 2.60 -57.32 23.04
CA GLU A 160 3.24 -58.24 22.10
C GLU A 160 4.58 -58.75 22.65
N THR A 161 5.39 -57.88 23.26
CA THR A 161 6.65 -58.30 23.90
C THR A 161 6.41 -59.22 25.10
N GLU A 162 5.42 -58.92 25.94
CA GLU A 162 5.03 -59.77 27.06
C GLU A 162 4.52 -61.14 26.59
N LEU A 163 3.72 -61.15 25.52
CA LEU A 163 3.27 -62.40 24.90
C LEU A 163 4.44 -63.23 24.38
N GLN A 164 5.43 -62.61 23.73
CA GLN A 164 6.63 -63.30 23.27
C GLN A 164 7.45 -63.86 24.44
N ALA A 165 7.62 -63.10 25.51
CA ALA A 165 8.30 -63.55 26.72
C ALA A 165 7.59 -64.76 27.35
N ALA A 166 6.26 -64.69 27.50
CA ALA A 166 5.45 -65.80 28.01
C ALA A 166 5.51 -67.04 27.10
N GLN A 167 5.57 -66.85 25.78
CA GLN A 167 5.76 -67.96 24.82
C GLN A 167 7.13 -68.62 24.98
N GLN A 168 8.20 -67.84 25.15
CA GLN A 168 9.55 -68.35 25.40
C GLN A 168 9.61 -69.13 26.72
N GLU A 169 9.02 -68.59 27.80
CA GLU A 169 8.92 -69.28 29.09
C GLU A 169 8.11 -70.57 28.95
N ASN A 170 7.02 -70.58 28.20
CA ASN A 170 6.24 -71.81 27.96
C ASN A 170 7.05 -72.87 27.19
N CYS A 171 7.86 -72.47 26.21
CA CYS A 171 8.79 -73.36 25.51
C CYS A 171 9.86 -73.91 26.46
N HIS A 172 10.41 -73.07 27.33
CA HIS A 172 11.37 -73.47 28.36
C HIS A 172 10.77 -74.49 29.32
N LEU A 173 9.62 -74.18 29.92
CA LEU A 173 8.90 -75.09 30.83
C LEU A 173 8.51 -76.41 30.16
N LYS A 174 8.19 -76.40 28.85
CA LYS A 174 7.93 -77.64 28.09
C LYS A 174 9.18 -78.52 27.98
N LEU A 175 10.35 -77.92 27.75
CA LEU A 175 11.62 -78.64 27.72
C LEU A 175 11.95 -79.22 29.10
N GLU A 176 11.86 -78.41 30.15
CA GLU A 176 12.07 -78.87 31.53
C GLU A 176 11.11 -80.02 31.90
N LEU A 177 9.83 -79.93 31.49
CA LEU A 177 8.86 -81.00 31.71
C LEU A 177 9.24 -82.28 30.95
N GLN A 178 9.76 -82.17 29.73
CA GLN A 178 10.21 -83.32 28.94
C GLN A 178 11.46 -83.96 29.56
N GLU A 179 12.41 -83.15 30.03
CA GLU A 179 13.59 -83.61 30.76
C GLU A 179 13.20 -84.32 32.06
N ALA A 180 12.32 -83.72 32.86
CA ALA A 180 11.81 -84.33 34.09
C ALA A 180 11.09 -85.67 33.84
N LYS A 181 10.31 -85.77 32.74
CA LYS A 181 9.71 -87.05 32.31
C LYS A 181 10.77 -88.08 31.93
N GLY A 182 11.79 -87.68 31.17
CA GLY A 182 12.90 -88.57 30.81
C GLY A 182 13.66 -89.07 32.04
N GLN A 183 13.94 -88.19 33.00
CA GLN A 183 14.52 -88.56 34.30
C GLN A 183 13.62 -89.52 35.08
N GLN A 184 12.30 -89.28 35.09
CA GLN A 184 11.34 -90.18 35.73
C GLN A 184 11.32 -91.57 35.07
N GLU A 185 11.35 -91.65 33.74
CA GLU A 185 11.43 -92.89 32.98
C GLU A 185 12.76 -93.63 33.24
N GLU A 186 13.88 -92.91 33.31
CA GLU A 186 15.19 -93.48 33.62
C GLU A 186 15.24 -94.02 35.06
N LEU A 187 14.75 -93.25 36.03
CA LEU A 187 14.60 -93.69 37.42
C LEU A 187 13.64 -94.88 37.50
N GLY A 188 12.57 -94.90 36.72
CA GLY A 188 11.66 -96.04 36.58
C GLY A 188 12.35 -97.29 36.03
N ALA A 189 13.16 -97.14 34.98
CA ALA A 189 13.97 -98.22 34.40
C ALA A 189 15.08 -98.67 35.34
N GLN A 190 15.68 -97.75 36.11
CA GLN A 190 16.65 -98.08 37.16
C GLN A 190 15.98 -98.85 38.29
N ALA A 191 14.81 -98.42 38.76
CA ALA A 191 14.02 -99.12 39.76
C ALA A 191 13.61 -100.52 39.27
N GLN A 192 13.21 -100.67 38.00
CA GLN A 192 12.91 -101.97 37.41
C GLN A 192 14.15 -102.85 37.29
N ARG A 193 15.29 -102.32 36.81
CA ARG A 193 16.57 -103.05 36.78
C ARG A 193 17.01 -103.49 38.18
N LEU A 194 16.82 -102.64 39.19
CA LEU A 194 17.08 -103.00 40.59
C LEU A 194 16.12 -104.08 41.06
N LYS A 195 14.84 -104.02 40.70
CA LYS A 195 13.84 -105.06 41.01
C LYS A 195 14.21 -106.40 40.36
N ASP A 196 14.61 -106.40 39.09
CA ASP A 196 15.04 -107.59 38.36
C ASP A 196 16.36 -108.14 38.93
N LYS A 197 17.31 -107.26 39.28
CA LYS A 197 18.54 -107.65 40.00
C LYS A 197 18.25 -108.20 41.38
N VAL A 198 17.28 -107.66 42.12
CA VAL A 198 16.87 -108.21 43.41
C VAL A 198 16.23 -109.58 43.23
N ALA A 199 15.41 -109.79 42.18
CA ALA A 199 14.87 -111.10 41.83
C ALA A 199 16.00 -112.08 41.43
N GLN A 200 16.93 -111.66 40.57
CA GLN A 200 18.09 -112.44 40.18
C GLN A 200 18.99 -112.74 41.38
N MET A 201 19.25 -111.78 42.27
CA MET A 201 20.00 -111.97 43.52
C MET A 201 19.26 -112.90 44.46
N LYS A 202 17.93 -112.89 44.51
CA LYS A 202 17.15 -113.85 45.29
C LYS A 202 17.28 -115.27 44.74
N ASP A 203 17.25 -115.43 43.42
CA ASP A 203 17.42 -116.72 42.75
C ASP A 203 18.86 -117.24 42.82
N THR A 204 19.84 -116.38 42.58
CA THR A 204 21.27 -116.69 42.69
C THR A 204 21.72 -116.83 44.12
N LEU A 205 21.14 -116.14 45.11
CA LEU A 205 21.32 -116.45 46.54
C LEU A 205 20.74 -117.83 46.85
N GLY A 206 19.61 -118.20 46.26
CA GLY A 206 19.07 -119.56 46.34
C GLY A 206 19.95 -120.64 45.68
N GLN A 207 20.72 -120.28 44.64
CA GLN A 207 21.67 -121.18 43.96
C GLN A 207 23.07 -121.18 44.61
N SER A 208 23.52 -120.04 45.14
CA SER A 208 24.80 -119.85 45.80
C SER A 208 24.75 -120.24 47.28
N GLN A 209 23.61 -120.20 47.98
CA GLN A 209 23.46 -120.98 49.22
C GLN A 209 23.66 -122.49 48.99
N LYS A 210 23.54 -122.97 47.75
CA LYS A 210 23.86 -124.37 47.36
C LYS A 210 25.31 -124.55 46.85
N GLN A 211 26.05 -123.49 46.53
CA GLN A 211 27.42 -123.54 45.96
C GLN A 211 28.51 -122.83 46.80
N VAL A 212 28.17 -121.89 47.68
CA VAL A 212 29.04 -121.25 48.70
C VAL A 212 29.43 -122.23 49.79
N ALA A 213 28.75 -123.37 49.89
CA ALA A 213 29.27 -124.51 50.62
C ALA A 213 30.57 -125.07 50.00
N GLU A 214 30.95 -124.74 48.75
CA GLU A 214 32.05 -125.42 48.05
C GLU A 214 33.18 -124.56 47.47
N LEU A 215 33.08 -123.23 47.23
CA LEU A 215 34.13 -122.52 46.44
C LEU A 215 34.47 -121.08 46.88
N GLU A 216 34.81 -120.89 48.15
CA GLU A 216 35.34 -119.63 48.71
C GLU A 216 36.78 -119.19 48.26
N PRO A 217 37.68 -120.00 47.67
CA PRO A 217 39.08 -119.57 47.51
C PRO A 217 39.49 -118.92 46.18
N LEU A 218 38.61 -118.73 45.18
CA LEU A 218 39.00 -118.29 43.81
C LEU A 218 38.54 -116.86 43.41
N LYS A 219 37.91 -116.10 44.30
CA LYS A 219 37.42 -114.73 44.04
C LYS A 219 38.50 -113.64 44.07
N GLU A 220 39.71 -113.94 44.54
CA GLU A 220 40.71 -112.90 44.82
C GLU A 220 41.56 -112.51 43.60
N GLN A 221 41.65 -113.34 42.55
CA GLN A 221 42.56 -113.10 41.41
C GLN A 221 41.93 -112.37 40.20
N LEU A 222 40.61 -112.21 40.12
CA LEU A 222 39.94 -111.57 38.98
C LEU A 222 39.71 -110.05 39.16
N ARG A 223 39.80 -109.55 40.40
CA ARG A 223 39.52 -108.14 40.74
C ARG A 223 40.57 -107.16 40.20
N GLY A 224 41.86 -107.56 40.15
CA GLY A 224 42.97 -106.66 39.81
C GLY A 224 43.13 -106.33 38.33
N ALA A 225 42.55 -107.13 37.41
CA ALA A 225 42.72 -106.92 35.96
C ALA A 225 41.62 -106.02 35.36
N GLN A 226 40.49 -105.84 36.03
CA GLN A 226 39.33 -105.07 35.53
C GLN A 226 39.41 -103.56 35.81
N GLU A 227 40.19 -103.12 36.80
CA GLU A 227 40.26 -101.69 37.20
C GLU A 227 41.17 -100.84 36.28
N LEU A 228 42.16 -101.44 35.61
CA LEU A 228 43.10 -100.73 34.71
C LEU A 228 42.53 -100.42 33.32
N ALA A 229 41.56 -101.20 32.84
CA ALA A 229 40.95 -101.00 31.52
C ALA A 229 39.89 -99.87 31.52
N ALA A 230 39.12 -99.75 32.61
CA ALA A 230 38.07 -98.75 32.76
C ALA A 230 38.59 -97.30 32.79
N SER A 231 39.80 -97.08 33.34
CA SER A 231 40.42 -95.74 33.44
C SER A 231 40.89 -95.17 32.09
N SER A 232 41.32 -96.03 31.15
CA SER A 232 41.82 -95.56 29.84
C SER A 232 40.70 -95.13 28.88
N GLN A 233 39.54 -95.78 28.96
CA GLN A 233 38.39 -95.53 28.09
C GLN A 233 37.63 -94.25 28.48
N GLN A 234 37.62 -93.90 29.77
CA GLN A 234 37.04 -92.65 30.27
C GLN A 234 37.81 -91.39 29.81
N LYS A 235 39.14 -91.47 29.65
CA LYS A 235 39.96 -90.35 29.16
C LYS A 235 39.72 -90.03 27.67
N ALA A 236 39.44 -91.03 26.85
CA ALA A 236 39.16 -90.83 25.42
C ALA A 236 37.80 -90.16 25.18
N ALA A 237 36.79 -90.43 26.02
CA ALA A 237 35.47 -89.84 25.91
C ALA A 237 35.47 -88.32 26.22
N LEU A 238 36.18 -87.91 27.29
CA LEU A 238 36.27 -86.50 27.69
C LEU A 238 36.95 -85.63 26.63
N LEU A 239 38.01 -86.13 25.98
CA LEU A 239 38.67 -85.43 24.87
C LEU A 239 37.76 -85.29 23.63
N GLY A 240 36.84 -86.23 23.42
CA GLY A 240 35.85 -86.16 22.34
C GLY A 240 34.78 -85.09 22.59
N GLU A 241 34.31 -84.95 23.84
CA GLU A 241 33.36 -83.91 24.23
C GLU A 241 33.97 -82.51 24.19
N GLU A 242 35.24 -82.35 24.60
CA GLU A 242 35.95 -81.08 24.52
C GLU A 242 36.09 -80.58 23.06
N LEU A 243 36.42 -81.48 22.13
CA LEU A 243 36.49 -81.16 20.70
C LEU A 243 35.12 -80.81 20.09
N ALA A 244 34.05 -81.52 20.48
CA ALA A 244 32.69 -81.21 20.03
C ALA A 244 32.20 -79.86 20.56
N SER A 245 32.49 -79.54 21.82
CA SER A 245 32.18 -78.25 22.44
C SER A 245 32.92 -77.10 21.74
N ALA A 246 34.21 -77.29 21.43
CA ALA A 246 35.01 -76.30 20.70
C ALA A 246 34.54 -76.07 19.25
N ALA A 247 34.04 -77.10 18.56
CA ALA A 247 33.43 -76.93 17.24
C ALA A 247 32.10 -76.15 17.32
N GLY A 248 31.27 -76.45 18.33
CA GLY A 248 30.00 -75.76 18.54
C GLY A 248 30.13 -74.29 18.95
N THR A 249 31.18 -73.90 19.66
CA THR A 249 31.47 -72.47 19.93
C THR A 249 31.85 -71.72 18.65
N ARG A 250 32.68 -72.33 17.80
CA ARG A 250 33.09 -71.74 16.51
C ARG A 250 31.92 -71.51 15.56
N ASP A 251 30.99 -72.45 15.44
CA ASP A 251 29.87 -72.30 14.52
C ASP A 251 28.88 -71.21 14.98
N ARG A 252 28.71 -71.08 16.31
CA ARG A 252 27.92 -69.98 16.90
C ARG A 252 28.54 -68.61 16.64
N THR A 253 29.84 -68.46 16.87
CA THR A 253 30.53 -67.17 16.62
C THR A 253 30.52 -66.80 15.14
N MET A 254 30.65 -67.79 14.24
CA MET A 254 30.48 -67.55 12.80
C MET A 254 29.07 -67.09 12.43
N ALA A 255 28.03 -67.71 12.99
CA ALA A 255 26.64 -67.29 12.74
C ALA A 255 26.34 -65.89 13.31
N GLU A 256 26.85 -65.56 14.49
CA GLU A 256 26.74 -64.24 15.11
C GLU A 256 27.44 -63.15 14.28
N LEU A 257 28.63 -63.44 13.75
CA LEU A 257 29.34 -62.54 12.83
C LEU A 257 28.52 -62.29 11.56
N HIS A 258 27.90 -63.31 10.98
CA HIS A 258 27.04 -63.17 9.82
C HIS A 258 25.79 -62.32 10.11
N ARG A 259 25.16 -62.53 11.27
CA ARG A 259 24.02 -61.73 11.71
C ARG A 259 24.40 -60.26 11.88
N SER A 260 25.51 -60.00 12.58
CA SER A 260 26.04 -58.64 12.78
C SER A 260 26.33 -57.93 11.46
N ARG A 261 26.90 -58.62 10.46
CA ARG A 261 27.13 -58.03 9.12
C ARG A 261 25.83 -57.63 8.41
N LEU A 262 24.77 -58.42 8.54
CA LEU A 262 23.46 -58.08 7.96
C LEU A 262 22.80 -56.91 8.67
N GLU A 263 22.90 -56.86 10.01
CA GLU A 263 22.42 -55.73 10.81
C GLU A 263 23.13 -54.43 10.43
N VAL A 264 24.46 -54.47 10.27
CA VAL A 264 25.27 -53.32 9.80
C VAL A 264 24.84 -52.89 8.39
N ALA A 265 24.61 -53.82 7.47
CA ALA A 265 24.10 -53.48 6.14
C ALA A 265 22.71 -52.82 6.20
N GLY A 266 21.81 -53.32 7.06
CA GLY A 266 20.49 -52.73 7.28
C GLY A 266 20.54 -51.32 7.88
N VAL A 267 21.43 -51.08 8.85
CA VAL A 267 21.65 -49.75 9.43
C VAL A 267 22.23 -48.80 8.38
N ASN A 268 23.20 -49.24 7.58
CA ASN A 268 23.79 -48.44 6.50
C ASN A 268 22.75 -48.08 5.43
N GLY A 269 21.83 -49.00 5.09
CA GLY A 269 20.70 -48.71 4.20
C GLY A 269 19.81 -47.59 4.73
N ARG A 270 19.38 -47.70 6.01
CA ARG A 270 18.58 -46.65 6.67
C ARG A 270 19.32 -45.32 6.76
N LEU A 271 20.63 -45.34 7.01
CA LEU A 271 21.45 -44.13 7.03
C LEU A 271 21.48 -43.44 5.65
N ALA A 272 21.58 -44.21 4.57
CA ALA A 272 21.54 -43.68 3.20
C ALA A 272 20.16 -43.09 2.85
N GLU A 273 19.07 -43.74 3.24
CA GLU A 273 17.70 -43.26 3.07
C GLU A 273 17.46 -41.93 3.81
N LEU A 274 17.84 -41.85 5.10
CA LEU A 274 17.74 -40.61 5.88
C LEU A 274 18.62 -39.50 5.30
N SER A 275 19.82 -39.83 4.80
CA SER A 275 20.71 -38.88 4.15
C SER A 275 20.15 -38.33 2.84
N LEU A 276 19.39 -39.15 2.10
CA LEU A 276 18.68 -38.72 0.89
C LEU A 276 17.52 -37.77 1.28
N HIS A 277 16.69 -38.17 2.24
CA HIS A 277 15.58 -37.37 2.73
C HIS A 277 16.03 -35.97 3.18
N LEU A 278 17.12 -35.88 3.95
CA LEU A 278 17.67 -34.60 4.38
C LEU A 278 18.14 -33.72 3.19
N LYS A 279 18.68 -34.33 2.14
CA LYS A 279 19.07 -33.58 0.92
C LYS A 279 17.85 -33.10 0.13
N GLU A 280 16.80 -33.91 0.06
CA GLU A 280 15.53 -33.55 -0.58
C GLU A 280 14.84 -32.41 0.16
N GLU A 281 14.72 -32.51 1.49
CA GLU A 281 14.17 -31.44 2.33
C GLU A 281 14.99 -30.15 2.23
N LYS A 282 16.33 -30.24 2.21
CA LYS A 282 17.19 -29.07 2.00
C LYS A 282 17.00 -28.45 0.62
N SER A 283 16.82 -29.26 -0.41
CA SER A 283 16.52 -28.78 -1.77
C SER A 283 15.14 -28.12 -1.82
N GLN A 284 14.14 -28.71 -1.18
CA GLN A 284 12.78 -28.18 -1.09
C GLN A 284 12.76 -26.85 -0.34
N TRP A 285 13.40 -26.78 0.83
CA TRP A 285 13.56 -25.54 1.59
C TRP A 285 14.27 -24.45 0.76
N SER A 286 15.32 -24.81 0.01
CA SER A 286 15.98 -23.86 -0.88
C SER A 286 15.05 -23.32 -1.98
N LYS A 287 14.17 -24.16 -2.53
CA LYS A 287 13.18 -23.75 -3.55
C LYS A 287 12.11 -22.86 -2.94
N GLU A 288 11.56 -23.24 -1.78
CA GLU A 288 10.56 -22.44 -1.05
C GLU A 288 11.13 -21.08 -0.64
N ARG A 289 12.34 -21.05 -0.11
CA ARG A 289 13.06 -19.81 0.22
C ARG A 289 13.26 -18.93 -1.02
N ALA A 290 13.66 -19.50 -2.16
CA ALA A 290 13.80 -18.74 -3.40
C ALA A 290 12.45 -18.18 -3.90
N GLY A 291 11.38 -18.97 -3.81
CA GLY A 291 10.02 -18.53 -4.14
C GLY A 291 9.52 -17.41 -3.23
N LEU A 292 9.79 -17.48 -1.92
CA LEU A 292 9.45 -16.43 -0.97
C LEU A 292 10.20 -15.12 -1.27
N LEU A 293 11.49 -15.19 -1.61
CA LEU A 293 12.27 -14.02 -2.01
C LEU A 293 11.72 -13.38 -3.28
N GLN A 294 11.41 -14.19 -4.30
CA GLN A 294 10.80 -13.70 -5.55
C GLN A 294 9.44 -13.04 -5.31
N ASN A 295 8.59 -13.64 -4.47
CA ASN A 295 7.30 -13.04 -4.12
C ASN A 295 7.48 -11.71 -3.36
N MET A 296 8.43 -11.66 -2.43
CA MET A 296 8.73 -10.43 -1.68
C MET A 296 9.28 -9.33 -2.61
N GLU A 297 10.12 -9.67 -3.59
CA GLU A 297 10.56 -8.74 -4.64
C GLU A 297 9.38 -8.24 -5.50
N ALA A 298 8.47 -9.12 -5.90
CA ALA A 298 7.28 -8.74 -6.65
C ALA A 298 6.34 -7.81 -5.85
N GLU A 299 6.18 -8.03 -4.54
CA GLU A 299 5.43 -7.11 -3.67
C GLU A 299 6.14 -5.78 -3.49
N ARG A 300 7.47 -5.76 -3.37
CA ARG A 300 8.26 -4.50 -3.37
C ARG A 300 8.03 -3.71 -4.66
N ASP A 301 8.05 -4.37 -5.82
CA ASP A 301 7.77 -3.72 -7.10
C ASP A 301 6.35 -3.16 -7.19
N LYS A 302 5.36 -3.86 -6.63
CA LYS A 302 3.98 -3.35 -6.53
C LYS A 302 3.90 -2.12 -5.62
N ILE A 303 4.56 -2.17 -4.47
CA ILE A 303 4.64 -1.03 -3.54
C ILE A 303 5.25 0.18 -4.26
N LEU A 304 6.38 0.00 -4.97
CA LEU A 304 7.02 1.09 -5.73
C LEU A 304 6.10 1.69 -6.79
N LYS A 305 5.33 0.86 -7.52
CA LYS A 305 4.34 1.34 -8.50
C LYS A 305 3.22 2.14 -7.84
N LEU A 306 2.69 1.66 -6.71
CA LEU A 306 1.66 2.36 -5.96
C LEU A 306 2.20 3.68 -5.36
N SER A 307 3.41 3.69 -4.83
CA SER A 307 4.07 4.91 -4.33
C SER A 307 4.26 5.95 -5.44
N ALA A 308 4.63 5.53 -6.64
CA ALA A 308 4.74 6.42 -7.79
C ALA A 308 3.38 7.03 -8.19
N GLU A 309 2.32 6.23 -8.16
CA GLU A 309 0.96 6.69 -8.46
C GLU A 309 0.41 7.65 -7.39
N ILE A 310 0.68 7.37 -6.11
CA ILE A 310 0.35 8.28 -5.01
C ILE A 310 1.03 9.64 -5.22
N LEU A 311 2.34 9.66 -5.49
CA LEU A 311 3.08 10.90 -5.74
C LEU A 311 2.52 11.67 -6.94
N ARG A 312 2.10 10.97 -8.00
CA ARG A 312 1.47 11.59 -9.17
C ARG A 312 0.13 12.24 -8.81
N LEU A 313 -0.71 11.54 -8.04
CA LEU A 313 -2.00 12.05 -7.58
C LEU A 313 -1.85 13.22 -6.61
N GLU A 314 -0.90 13.14 -5.68
CA GLU A 314 -0.59 14.25 -4.76
C GLU A 314 -0.16 15.51 -5.50
N LYS A 315 0.68 15.36 -6.54
CA LYS A 315 1.08 16.47 -7.40
C LYS A 315 -0.12 17.09 -8.12
N ALA A 316 -0.98 16.27 -8.72
CA ALA A 316 -2.20 16.74 -9.41
C ALA A 316 -3.14 17.49 -8.44
N VAL A 317 -3.35 16.96 -7.24
CA VAL A 317 -4.15 17.62 -6.20
C VAL A 317 -3.52 18.95 -5.79
N GLN A 318 -2.19 19.03 -5.70
CA GLN A 318 -1.51 20.27 -5.38
C GLN A 318 -1.66 21.31 -6.50
N GLU A 319 -1.56 20.89 -7.76
CA GLU A 319 -1.81 21.74 -8.94
C GLU A 319 -3.25 22.29 -8.91
N GLU A 320 -4.26 21.44 -8.69
CA GLU A 320 -5.67 21.86 -8.54
C GLU A 320 -5.87 22.86 -7.39
N ARG A 321 -5.23 22.65 -6.24
CA ARG A 321 -5.26 23.63 -5.13
C ARG A 321 -4.69 24.98 -5.53
N THR A 322 -3.57 24.98 -6.25
CA THR A 322 -2.96 26.23 -6.72
C THR A 322 -3.82 26.95 -7.76
N GLN A 323 -4.44 26.20 -8.68
CA GLN A 323 -5.39 26.76 -9.65
C GLN A 323 -6.62 27.34 -8.97
N ASN A 324 -7.21 26.63 -8.00
CA ASN A 324 -8.35 27.11 -7.24
C ASN A 324 -8.00 28.39 -6.44
N GLN A 325 -6.79 28.45 -5.88
CA GLN A 325 -6.31 29.67 -5.22
C GLN A 325 -6.16 30.83 -6.22
N ALA A 326 -5.66 30.57 -7.43
CA ALA A 326 -5.58 31.56 -8.51
C ALA A 326 -6.97 32.08 -8.90
N PHE A 327 -7.93 31.19 -9.15
CA PHE A 327 -9.32 31.57 -9.46
C PHE A 327 -9.97 32.38 -8.35
N LYS A 328 -9.71 32.06 -7.07
CA LYS A 328 -10.19 32.87 -5.94
C LYS A 328 -9.60 34.28 -5.96
N THR A 329 -8.32 34.42 -6.30
CA THR A 329 -7.67 35.73 -6.39
C THR A 329 -8.20 36.55 -7.58
N GLU A 330 -8.44 35.91 -8.73
CA GLU A 330 -9.05 36.56 -9.90
C GLU A 330 -10.48 36.99 -9.60
N LEU A 331 -11.28 36.13 -8.96
CA LEU A 331 -12.64 36.47 -8.56
C LEU A 331 -12.68 37.64 -7.56
N ALA A 332 -11.74 37.70 -6.62
CA ALA A 332 -11.62 38.84 -5.72
C ALA A 332 -11.28 40.12 -6.48
N ARG A 333 -10.31 40.05 -7.40
CA ARG A 333 -9.92 41.18 -8.26
C ARG A 333 -11.08 41.69 -9.10
N GLU A 334 -11.88 40.79 -9.66
CA GLU A 334 -13.04 41.14 -10.47
C GLU A 334 -14.15 41.79 -9.65
N LYS A 335 -14.39 41.29 -8.43
CA LYS A 335 -15.32 41.92 -7.47
C LYS A 335 -14.87 43.33 -7.09
N ASP A 336 -13.59 43.52 -6.81
CA ASP A 336 -13.03 44.84 -6.48
C ASP A 336 -13.13 45.78 -7.68
N SER A 337 -12.81 45.31 -8.90
CA SER A 337 -12.98 46.05 -10.15
C SER A 337 -14.44 46.47 -10.36
N SER A 338 -15.38 45.54 -10.22
CA SER A 338 -16.82 45.81 -10.33
C SER A 338 -17.29 46.82 -9.28
N LEU A 339 -16.79 46.73 -8.05
CA LEU A 339 -17.11 47.67 -6.97
C LEU A 339 -16.61 49.09 -7.30
N VAL A 340 -15.39 49.21 -7.84
CA VAL A 340 -14.83 50.49 -8.30
C VAL A 340 -15.69 51.07 -9.41
N GLN A 341 -16.02 50.29 -10.44
CA GLN A 341 -16.89 50.73 -11.55
C GLN A 341 -18.27 51.20 -11.07
N LEU A 342 -18.88 50.48 -10.12
CA LEU A 342 -20.15 50.90 -9.52
C LEU A 342 -20.00 52.21 -8.73
N SER A 343 -18.89 52.40 -8.02
CA SER A 343 -18.61 53.64 -7.30
C SER A 343 -18.40 54.83 -8.24
N GLU A 344 -17.73 54.60 -9.37
CA GLU A 344 -17.52 55.56 -10.45
C GLU A 344 -18.84 55.95 -11.11
N SER A 345 -19.64 54.97 -11.53
CA SER A 345 -20.97 55.18 -12.11
C SER A 345 -21.88 55.96 -11.15
N LYS A 346 -21.82 55.65 -9.85
CA LYS A 346 -22.58 56.38 -8.83
C LYS A 346 -22.11 57.82 -8.69
N ARG A 347 -20.80 58.06 -8.75
CA ARG A 347 -20.20 59.41 -8.70
C ARG A 347 -20.63 60.22 -9.91
N GLU A 348 -20.47 59.68 -11.12
CA GLU A 348 -20.91 60.28 -12.37
C GLU A 348 -22.40 60.63 -12.33
N LEU A 349 -23.23 59.72 -11.84
CA LEU A 349 -24.66 59.96 -11.67
C LEU A 349 -24.97 61.07 -10.65
N THR A 350 -24.20 61.20 -9.58
CA THR A 350 -24.33 62.34 -8.66
C THR A 350 -23.86 63.65 -9.27
N GLU A 351 -22.80 63.64 -10.06
CA GLU A 351 -22.28 64.80 -10.79
C GLU A 351 -23.30 65.28 -11.83
N LEU A 352 -23.84 64.37 -12.65
CA LEU A 352 -24.90 64.67 -13.62
C LEU A 352 -26.16 65.22 -12.94
N ARG A 353 -26.59 64.67 -11.80
CA ARG A 353 -27.71 65.24 -11.02
C ARG A 353 -27.40 66.62 -10.46
N SER A 354 -26.14 66.93 -10.15
CA SER A 354 -25.74 68.26 -9.71
C SER A 354 -25.72 69.25 -10.88
N ALA A 355 -25.18 68.85 -12.03
CA ALA A 355 -25.18 69.64 -13.26
C ALA A 355 -26.61 69.93 -13.74
N LEU A 356 -27.51 68.95 -13.70
CA LEU A 356 -28.93 69.15 -14.01
C LEU A 356 -29.57 70.20 -13.11
N ARG A 357 -29.26 70.19 -11.80
CA ARG A 357 -29.77 71.22 -10.87
C ARG A 357 -29.22 72.60 -11.17
N VAL A 358 -27.97 72.71 -11.61
CA VAL A 358 -27.37 73.99 -12.03
C VAL A 358 -28.07 74.49 -13.29
N LEU A 359 -28.19 73.67 -14.33
CA LEU A 359 -28.90 74.01 -15.56
C LEU A 359 -30.36 74.38 -15.32
N GLN A 360 -31.02 73.73 -14.36
CA GLN A 360 -32.38 74.08 -13.95
C GLN A 360 -32.45 75.50 -13.37
N LYS A 361 -31.50 75.86 -12.50
CA LYS A 361 -31.42 77.21 -11.92
C LYS A 361 -31.04 78.27 -12.95
N GLU A 362 -30.11 77.97 -13.85
CA GLU A 362 -29.76 78.86 -14.97
C GLU A 362 -30.98 79.10 -15.87
N LYS A 363 -31.78 78.06 -16.13
CA LYS A 363 -33.04 78.20 -16.87
C LYS A 363 -34.05 79.08 -16.13
N GLU A 364 -34.22 78.91 -14.82
CA GLU A 364 -35.08 79.75 -13.98
C GLU A 364 -34.60 81.21 -14.01
N GLN A 365 -33.29 81.44 -13.86
CA GLN A 365 -32.68 82.77 -13.94
C GLN A 365 -32.89 83.42 -15.31
N LEU A 366 -32.68 82.68 -16.41
CA LEU A 366 -32.96 83.18 -17.76
C LEU A 366 -34.44 83.50 -17.98
N GLN A 367 -35.35 82.77 -17.30
CA GLN A 367 -36.78 83.10 -17.33
C GLN A 367 -37.09 84.38 -16.56
N GLU A 368 -36.44 84.61 -15.42
CA GLU A 368 -36.52 85.86 -14.65
C GLU A 368 -35.98 87.03 -15.47
N GLU A 369 -34.77 86.93 -16.01
CA GLU A 369 -34.16 87.94 -16.89
C GLU A 369 -35.05 88.25 -18.11
N LYS A 370 -35.67 87.22 -18.70
CA LYS A 370 -36.67 87.39 -19.76
C LYS A 370 -37.89 88.19 -19.29
N GLN A 371 -38.41 87.93 -18.09
CA GLN A 371 -39.54 88.68 -17.54
C GLN A 371 -39.16 90.13 -17.25
N GLU A 372 -37.99 90.38 -16.67
CA GLU A 372 -37.46 91.72 -16.42
C GLU A 372 -37.30 92.51 -17.72
N LEU A 373 -36.78 91.87 -18.78
CA LEU A 373 -36.69 92.47 -20.12
C LEU A 373 -38.07 92.80 -20.69
N LEU A 374 -39.06 91.90 -20.55
CA LEU A 374 -40.43 92.17 -20.97
C LEU A 374 -41.07 93.33 -20.19
N GLU A 375 -40.77 93.46 -18.90
CA GLU A 375 -41.22 94.60 -18.09
C GLU A 375 -40.51 95.89 -18.48
N TYR A 376 -39.22 95.84 -18.77
CA TYR A 376 -38.46 96.98 -19.23
C TYR A 376 -38.95 97.46 -20.60
N MET A 377 -39.23 96.54 -21.53
CA MET A 377 -39.89 96.85 -22.80
C MET A 377 -41.25 97.52 -22.57
N ARG A 378 -42.13 96.97 -21.72
CA ARG A 378 -43.40 97.62 -21.37
C ARG A 378 -43.24 99.03 -20.79
N LYS A 379 -42.22 99.25 -19.95
CA LYS A 379 -41.91 100.58 -19.39
C LYS A 379 -41.39 101.54 -20.48
N LEU A 380 -40.58 101.05 -21.41
CA LEU A 380 -40.12 101.82 -22.56
C LEU A 380 -41.28 102.17 -23.49
N GLU A 381 -42.14 101.21 -23.82
CA GLU A 381 -43.36 101.41 -24.58
C GLU A 381 -44.24 102.47 -23.92
N ALA A 382 -44.52 102.37 -22.61
CA ALA A 382 -45.29 103.39 -21.89
C ALA A 382 -44.61 104.77 -21.84
N ARG A 383 -43.28 104.84 -21.87
CA ARG A 383 -42.55 106.11 -21.97
C ARG A 383 -42.61 106.68 -23.38
N LEU A 384 -42.56 105.83 -24.40
CA LEU A 384 -42.72 106.23 -25.80
C LEU A 384 -44.16 106.67 -26.08
N GLU A 385 -45.15 105.99 -25.51
CA GLU A 385 -46.57 106.38 -25.50
C GLU A 385 -46.73 107.75 -24.86
N LYS A 386 -46.15 107.98 -23.67
CA LYS A 386 -46.17 109.31 -23.02
C LYS A 386 -45.47 110.39 -23.83
N VAL A 387 -44.32 110.10 -24.42
CA VAL A 387 -43.61 111.06 -25.28
C VAL A 387 -44.41 111.32 -26.55
N ALA A 388 -45.15 110.34 -27.07
CA ALA A 388 -46.10 110.54 -28.16
C ALA A 388 -47.30 111.37 -27.71
N ASP A 389 -47.93 111.08 -26.57
CA ASP A 389 -49.04 111.83 -25.98
C ASP A 389 -48.66 113.28 -25.63
N GLU A 390 -47.42 113.52 -25.18
CA GLU A 390 -46.85 114.86 -24.95
C GLU A 390 -46.59 115.59 -26.28
N LYS A 391 -46.14 114.87 -27.33
CA LYS A 391 -45.98 115.43 -28.69
C LYS A 391 -47.30 115.70 -29.43
N TRP A 392 -48.38 115.04 -29.04
CA TRP A 392 -49.72 115.23 -29.61
C TRP A 392 -50.57 116.25 -28.82
N ASN A 393 -50.15 116.63 -27.60
CA ASN A 393 -50.79 117.73 -26.83
C ASN A 393 -50.02 119.06 -26.89
N GLU A 394 -48.76 119.08 -27.32
CA GLU A 394 -47.95 120.27 -27.55
C GLU A 394 -47.30 120.20 -28.95
N ASP A 395 -48.09 120.53 -29.98
CA ASP A 395 -47.73 121.48 -31.05
C ASP A 395 -48.62 121.31 -32.30
N ALA A 396 -49.72 122.06 -32.30
CA ALA A 396 -50.12 122.74 -33.52
C ALA A 396 -49.25 124.00 -33.66
N ALA A 397 -48.41 124.01 -34.69
CA ALA A 397 -47.64 125.14 -35.22
C ALA A 397 -46.38 125.50 -34.40
N THR A 398 -45.16 125.36 -34.94
CA THR A 398 -44.68 126.04 -36.14
C THR A 398 -43.31 125.52 -36.57
N GLU A 399 -43.01 125.81 -37.83
CA GLU A 399 -41.96 125.31 -38.70
C GLU A 399 -40.54 125.80 -38.39
N ASP A 400 -39.61 125.12 -39.08
CA ASP A 400 -38.36 125.61 -39.69
C ASP A 400 -36.98 125.37 -39.03
N GLU A 401 -36.27 124.44 -39.67
CA GLU A 401 -34.97 124.58 -40.33
C GLU A 401 -33.68 124.84 -39.51
N GLU A 402 -32.78 123.85 -39.65
CA GLU A 402 -31.40 123.97 -40.14
C GLU A 402 -30.24 123.55 -39.20
N ALA A 403 -29.43 122.64 -39.77
CA ALA A 403 -27.97 122.55 -39.70
C ALA A 403 -27.23 121.87 -38.51
N THR A 404 -26.42 120.90 -38.95
CA THR A 404 -24.98 120.67 -38.68
C THR A 404 -24.48 119.59 -37.71
N ALA A 405 -23.86 118.59 -38.34
CA ALA A 405 -22.54 117.97 -38.07
C ALA A 405 -22.31 117.11 -36.81
N GLY A 406 -21.87 115.86 -37.04
CA GLY A 406 -21.33 114.98 -35.99
C GLY A 406 -20.82 113.62 -36.49
N LEU A 407 -19.61 113.61 -37.07
CA LEU A 407 -18.66 112.47 -37.07
C LEU A 407 -18.28 112.17 -35.59
N SER A 408 -17.94 110.99 -35.07
CA SER A 408 -17.46 109.70 -35.60
C SER A 408 -17.23 108.72 -34.40
N PHE A 409 -17.55 107.41 -34.57
CA PHE A 409 -16.86 106.15 -34.17
C PHE A 409 -16.29 105.92 -32.73
N PRO A 410 -16.30 104.66 -32.18
CA PRO A 410 -15.65 103.49 -32.81
C PRO A 410 -16.25 102.07 -32.60
N ALA A 411 -15.75 101.15 -33.44
CA ALA A 411 -15.47 99.69 -33.34
C ALA A 411 -16.03 98.87 -32.15
N ALA A 412 -16.42 97.59 -32.29
CA ALA A 412 -15.68 96.51 -32.95
C ALA A 412 -16.54 95.23 -33.15
N LEU A 413 -16.29 94.55 -34.27
CA LEU A 413 -16.32 93.09 -34.53
C LEU A 413 -17.57 92.28 -34.14
N THR A 414 -18.25 91.74 -35.15
CA THR A 414 -18.84 90.39 -35.05
C THR A 414 -18.83 89.75 -36.43
N ASP A 415 -17.95 88.77 -36.52
CA ASP A 415 -17.85 87.76 -37.56
C ASP A 415 -18.64 86.52 -37.07
N SER A 416 -18.91 85.62 -38.00
CA SER A 416 -19.49 84.29 -37.90
C SER A 416 -21.00 84.15 -38.18
N GLU A 417 -21.19 83.22 -39.11
CA GLU A 417 -22.34 82.93 -39.94
C GLU A 417 -23.32 81.96 -39.24
N ASP A 418 -24.56 82.07 -39.70
CA ASP A 418 -25.64 81.11 -39.55
C ASP A 418 -25.34 79.84 -40.38
N GLU A 419 -25.38 78.65 -39.76
CA GLU A 419 -25.81 77.41 -40.42
C GLU A 419 -25.96 76.23 -39.44
N SER A 420 -27.13 75.62 -39.44
CA SER A 420 -27.42 74.22 -39.11
C SER A 420 -28.60 73.82 -40.01
N PRO A 421 -28.82 72.54 -40.43
CA PRO A 421 -28.41 71.30 -39.77
C PRO A 421 -28.08 70.09 -40.71
N GLU A 422 -27.82 68.92 -40.09
CA GLU A 422 -27.90 67.53 -40.60
C GLU A 422 -26.95 67.09 -41.75
N ASP A 423 -26.12 66.05 -41.51
CA ASP A 423 -26.44 64.66 -41.90
C ASP A 423 -25.31 63.67 -41.51
N MET A 424 -25.70 62.41 -41.37
CA MET A 424 -24.89 61.27 -40.95
C MET A 424 -23.63 61.00 -41.79
N ARG A 425 -22.55 60.53 -41.14
CA ARG A 425 -21.84 59.27 -41.44
C ARG A 425 -20.57 59.08 -40.58
N LEU A 426 -20.53 57.99 -39.83
CA LEU A 426 -19.27 57.29 -39.50
C LEU A 426 -18.86 56.40 -40.71
N PRO A 427 -17.65 55.79 -40.74
CA PRO A 427 -16.34 56.35 -41.08
C PRO A 427 -15.68 55.55 -42.25
N PRO A 428 -14.49 55.93 -42.78
CA PRO A 428 -13.39 54.93 -42.76
C PRO A 428 -11.93 55.47 -42.78
N TYR A 429 -11.04 54.73 -42.10
CA TYR A 429 -9.60 54.40 -42.36
C TYR A 429 -8.62 55.49 -42.86
N GLY A 430 -7.35 55.57 -42.45
CA GLY A 430 -6.41 54.73 -41.68
C GLY A 430 -5.12 55.57 -41.49
N LEU A 431 -3.93 55.13 -41.09
CA LEU A 431 -3.18 53.88 -41.12
C LEU A 431 -1.90 54.19 -40.29
N CYS A 432 -1.43 53.30 -39.40
CA CYS A 432 -0.17 52.51 -39.49
C CYS A 432 0.46 52.57 -38.08
N GLU A 433 1.03 51.53 -37.46
CA GLU A 433 1.76 50.33 -37.93
C GLU A 433 1.42 49.13 -37.01
N CYS A 434 1.03 47.97 -37.56
CA CYS A 434 1.87 46.83 -37.96
C CYS A 434 2.42 46.00 -36.76
N GLY A 435 2.19 44.70 -36.64
CA GLY A 435 1.54 43.76 -37.55
C GLY A 435 1.29 42.38 -36.93
N ASP A 436 0.32 41.71 -37.56
CA ASP A 436 -0.13 40.31 -37.48
C ASP A 436 0.96 39.30 -37.98
N PRO A 437 0.69 38.03 -38.38
CA PRO A 437 -0.54 37.18 -38.32
C PRO A 437 -0.24 35.71 -37.87
N ALA A 438 -1.11 34.68 -37.80
CA ALA A 438 -2.48 34.34 -38.24
C ALA A 438 -2.90 33.05 -37.46
N SER A 439 -4.11 32.95 -36.89
CA SER A 439 -5.37 32.30 -37.38
C SER A 439 -5.40 30.76 -37.62
N SER A 440 -6.39 30.14 -36.94
CA SER A 440 -6.89 28.72 -36.90
C SER A 440 -7.62 28.29 -38.21
N PRO A 441 -8.36 27.14 -38.38
CA PRO A 441 -8.73 26.01 -37.47
C PRO A 441 -8.87 24.58 -38.12
N ALA A 442 -9.36 23.60 -37.32
CA ALA A 442 -10.19 22.42 -37.64
C ALA A 442 -9.56 21.02 -37.98
N GLY A 443 -9.93 20.02 -37.17
CA GLY A 443 -10.38 18.68 -37.63
C GLY A 443 -9.36 17.53 -37.71
N PRO A 444 -9.81 16.25 -37.66
CA PRO A 444 -9.09 15.14 -37.02
C PRO A 444 -8.53 14.09 -38.00
N ARG A 445 -7.42 13.41 -37.64
CA ARG A 445 -7.17 11.94 -37.77
C ARG A 445 -5.69 11.55 -37.71
N GLU A 446 -5.47 10.46 -36.98
CA GLU A 446 -4.59 9.30 -37.19
C GLU A 446 -3.34 9.36 -38.08
N ALA A 447 -2.28 8.83 -37.46
CA ALA A 447 -1.34 7.81 -37.96
C ALA A 447 -0.08 8.22 -38.74
N THR A 448 1.03 7.76 -38.14
CA THR A 448 2.19 7.06 -38.73
C THR A 448 3.33 7.85 -39.41
N SER A 449 4.52 7.58 -38.87
CA SER A 449 5.73 7.12 -39.56
C SER A 449 6.91 8.09 -39.74
N LEU A 450 8.12 7.51 -39.59
CA LEU A 450 9.48 7.98 -39.91
C LEU A 450 10.19 8.73 -38.76
N VAL A 451 10.89 8.06 -37.83
CA VAL A 451 12.10 7.21 -37.89
C VAL A 451 13.39 8.03 -38.10
N VAL A 452 14.43 7.69 -37.31
CA VAL A 452 15.89 7.83 -37.52
C VAL A 452 16.54 8.97 -36.73
N ILE A 453 17.59 8.85 -35.90
CA ILE A 453 18.48 7.78 -35.38
C ILE A 453 19.17 8.38 -34.14
N SER A 454 19.32 7.60 -33.07
CA SER A 454 20.62 7.31 -32.42
C SER A 454 20.42 6.17 -31.46
N GLN A 455 20.86 5.00 -31.92
CA GLN A 455 20.93 3.76 -31.17
C GLN A 455 22.00 3.82 -30.07
N PRO A 456 21.85 3.02 -29.00
CA PRO A 456 22.90 2.71 -28.02
C PRO A 456 23.72 1.48 -28.46
N PRO A 457 24.94 1.27 -27.93
CA PRO A 457 25.36 -0.12 -27.67
C PRO A 457 26.36 -0.25 -26.48
N PRO A 458 26.85 -1.45 -26.11
CA PRO A 458 26.12 -2.66 -25.70
C PRO A 458 26.72 -3.30 -24.41
N ILE A 459 26.05 -4.35 -23.90
CA ILE A 459 26.48 -5.25 -22.81
C ILE A 459 27.70 -6.09 -23.24
N ALA A 460 28.66 -6.34 -22.32
CA ALA A 460 29.19 -7.67 -21.89
C ALA A 460 30.64 -7.56 -21.26
N PRO A 461 31.26 -8.62 -20.70
CA PRO A 461 31.51 -8.78 -19.25
C PRO A 461 33.01 -8.95 -18.85
N HIS A 462 33.24 -9.23 -17.56
CA HIS A 462 34.37 -9.97 -16.91
C HIS A 462 35.37 -9.18 -16.03
N LEU A 463 35.38 -9.55 -14.73
CA LEU A 463 36.51 -9.78 -13.79
C LEU A 463 37.51 -8.60 -13.56
N SER A 464 37.78 -8.07 -12.36
CA SER A 464 38.40 -8.74 -11.18
C SER A 464 38.60 -7.70 -10.05
N GLY A 465 38.38 -8.09 -8.78
CA GLY A 465 39.25 -7.78 -7.64
C GLY A 465 39.23 -6.38 -6.95
N PRO A 466 39.69 -6.29 -5.68
CA PRO A 466 38.97 -5.59 -4.60
C PRO A 466 39.77 -4.45 -3.91
N THR A 467 39.09 -3.60 -3.14
CA THR A 467 39.69 -2.83 -2.03
C THR A 467 38.69 -2.67 -0.88
N GLU A 468 39.17 -3.03 0.29
CA GLU A 468 38.55 -2.97 1.61
C GLU A 468 38.39 -1.52 2.10
N ASP A 469 37.42 -1.26 2.98
CA ASP A 469 37.61 -0.53 4.25
C ASP A 469 36.32 -0.52 5.11
N SER A 470 36.33 -1.39 6.12
CA SER A 470 35.95 -1.23 7.54
C SER A 470 34.95 -0.16 8.02
N SER A 471 33.82 -0.62 8.63
CA SER A 471 33.38 -0.39 10.03
C SER A 471 31.95 -0.98 10.22
N SER A 472 31.71 -2.15 10.84
CA SER A 472 31.75 -2.56 12.26
C SER A 472 30.72 -1.88 13.20
N ASP A 473 29.60 -2.57 13.49
CA ASP A 473 29.09 -2.96 14.85
C ASP A 473 27.84 -3.89 14.71
N SER A 474 27.95 -5.22 14.95
CA SER A 474 27.53 -5.99 16.15
C SER A 474 26.00 -6.30 16.20
N GLU A 475 25.46 -7.52 16.42
CA GLU A 475 25.88 -8.73 17.16
C GLU A 475 25.20 -10.01 16.61
N ALA A 476 25.85 -11.19 16.75
CA ALA A 476 25.28 -12.46 17.24
C ALA A 476 26.15 -13.69 16.87
N GLU A 477 26.81 -14.25 17.89
CA GLU A 477 27.00 -15.69 18.19
C GLU A 477 27.19 -16.67 17.02
N ASP A 478 28.42 -17.19 16.84
CA ASP A 478 28.65 -18.42 16.06
C ASP A 478 29.88 -19.19 16.57
N GLU A 479 29.69 -20.02 17.62
CA GLU A 479 30.65 -21.03 18.04
C GLU A 479 30.55 -22.28 17.16
N LYS A 480 31.11 -22.25 15.95
CA LYS A 480 31.23 -23.47 15.13
C LYS A 480 32.32 -23.39 14.05
N SER A 481 33.60 -23.38 14.43
CA SER A 481 34.71 -23.69 13.49
C SER A 481 36.04 -24.02 14.20
N VAL A 482 36.08 -25.16 14.91
CA VAL A 482 37.30 -25.96 15.04
C VAL A 482 36.88 -27.40 14.89
N LEU A 483 36.86 -27.92 13.65
CA LEU A 483 36.86 -29.35 13.26
C LEU A 483 36.63 -29.45 11.74
N MET A 484 37.54 -28.89 10.94
CA MET A 484 37.63 -29.17 9.50
C MET A 484 39.09 -29.42 9.11
N ALA A 485 39.67 -30.45 9.72
CA ALA A 485 40.80 -31.17 9.14
C ALA A 485 40.40 -32.64 9.15
N ALA A 486 40.47 -33.27 7.97
CA ALA A 486 40.20 -34.68 7.69
C ALA A 486 38.74 -35.11 7.50
N VAL A 487 38.09 -34.66 6.42
CA VAL A 487 37.18 -35.54 5.65
C VAL A 487 37.27 -35.18 4.16
N GLN A 488 38.13 -35.88 3.42
CA GLN A 488 37.94 -36.22 2.00
C GLN A 488 39.08 -37.15 1.54
N SER A 489 38.78 -38.46 1.53
CA SER A 489 39.45 -39.60 0.88
C SER A 489 39.09 -40.83 1.72
N GLY A 490 38.13 -41.68 1.41
CA GLY A 490 37.73 -42.14 0.09
C GLY A 490 38.53 -43.39 -0.31
N GLY A 491 38.26 -44.53 0.37
CA GLY A 491 38.43 -45.90 -0.12
C GLY A 491 39.85 -46.45 -0.32
N GLU A 492 40.17 -47.59 0.30
CA GLU A 492 40.70 -48.79 -0.38
C GLU A 492 40.90 -49.96 0.60
N GLU A 493 41.04 -51.13 0.01
CA GLU A 493 40.71 -52.47 0.49
C GLU A 493 41.73 -53.10 1.46
N ALA A 494 41.26 -54.13 2.18
CA ALA A 494 41.94 -55.38 2.53
C ALA A 494 43.48 -55.39 2.72
N ASN A 495 43.92 -55.78 3.92
CA ASN A 495 44.82 -56.91 4.21
C ASN A 495 45.47 -56.73 5.59
N LEU A 496 44.91 -57.40 6.61
CA LEU A 496 45.61 -57.61 7.87
C LEU A 496 46.49 -58.85 7.73
N LEU A 497 47.81 -58.63 7.70
CA LEU A 497 48.81 -59.66 7.96
C LEU A 497 49.35 -59.46 9.38
N LEU A 498 49.02 -60.38 10.28
CA LEU A 498 49.85 -60.73 11.43
C LEU A 498 49.96 -62.26 11.49
N PRO A 499 51.10 -62.81 11.94
CA PRO A 499 51.58 -64.13 11.52
C PRO A 499 51.16 -65.23 12.48
N GLU A 500 50.62 -66.31 11.93
CA GLU A 500 50.45 -67.59 12.63
C GLU A 500 51.79 -68.34 12.72
N LEU A 501 52.23 -68.59 13.95
CA LEU A 501 53.22 -69.60 14.28
C LEU A 501 52.51 -70.95 14.42
N GLY A 502 52.84 -71.91 13.55
CA GLY A 502 52.64 -73.32 13.85
C GLY A 502 52.25 -74.19 12.67
N SER A 503 53.25 -74.81 12.02
CA SER A 503 53.12 -76.14 11.41
C SER A 503 54.44 -76.59 10.79
N THR A 504 55.21 -77.41 11.51
CA THR A 504 56.21 -78.32 10.92
C THR A 504 56.02 -79.71 11.51
N PHE A 505 55.13 -80.50 10.91
CA PHE A 505 55.10 -81.96 11.06
C PHE A 505 54.41 -82.55 9.83
N TYR A 506 55.18 -83.17 8.93
CA TYR A 506 54.99 -84.53 8.41
C TYR A 506 56.01 -84.81 7.29
N ASP A 507 56.87 -85.79 7.53
CA ASP A 507 57.46 -86.77 6.58
C ASP A 507 58.56 -87.52 7.37
N MET A 508 58.80 -88.83 7.27
CA MET A 508 58.16 -89.94 6.58
C MET A 508 58.66 -91.23 7.27
N ALA A 509 57.92 -92.30 7.08
CA ALA A 509 58.00 -93.61 7.72
C ALA A 509 59.34 -94.38 7.66
N SER A 510 59.48 -95.33 8.61
CA SER A 510 59.75 -96.77 8.39
C SER A 510 60.86 -97.35 9.28
N GLY A 511 60.60 -98.52 9.90
CA GLY A 511 61.67 -99.43 10.35
C GLY A 511 61.48 -100.05 11.74
N PHE A 512 60.88 -101.24 11.78
CA PHE A 512 60.94 -102.21 12.88
C PHE A 512 62.39 -102.54 13.29
N ALA A 513 62.68 -102.62 14.60
CA ALA A 513 63.31 -103.78 15.25
C ALA A 513 63.66 -103.53 16.74
N VAL A 514 63.19 -104.44 17.59
CA VAL A 514 63.87 -105.13 18.73
C VAL A 514 64.81 -104.30 19.64
N GLY A 515 64.52 -104.31 20.96
CA GLY A 515 65.35 -103.72 22.04
C GLY A 515 66.76 -104.35 22.21
N PRO A 516 67.55 -104.05 23.26
CA PRO A 516 67.11 -103.77 24.65
C PRO A 516 67.87 -102.65 25.41
N LEU A 517 67.38 -102.36 26.63
CA LEU A 517 68.04 -101.86 27.87
C LEU A 517 69.41 -101.16 27.78
N SER A 518 69.50 -99.95 28.36
CA SER A 518 70.51 -99.64 29.39
C SER A 518 70.32 -98.26 30.03
N GLU A 519 70.48 -98.24 31.36
CA GLU A 519 70.65 -97.08 32.24
C GLU A 519 71.86 -96.24 31.84
N ALA A 520 71.75 -94.91 31.94
CA ALA A 520 72.90 -94.05 32.20
C ALA A 520 72.47 -92.74 32.89
N SER A 521 73.01 -92.58 34.10
CA SER A 521 73.08 -91.37 34.91
C SER A 521 73.58 -90.14 34.14
N SER A 522 72.97 -88.98 34.40
CA SER A 522 73.63 -87.69 34.20
C SER A 522 73.21 -86.70 35.29
N ASN A 523 74.08 -86.58 36.30
CA ASN A 523 74.05 -85.54 37.33
C ASN A 523 74.26 -84.16 36.70
N GLN A 524 73.30 -83.24 36.86
CA GLN A 524 73.50 -81.81 36.65
C GLN A 524 73.42 -81.11 38.01
N ALA A 525 74.53 -80.50 38.44
CA ALA A 525 74.66 -79.86 39.74
C ALA A 525 73.89 -78.53 39.78
N THR A 526 72.97 -78.41 40.73
CA THR A 526 72.20 -77.21 41.05
C THR A 526 73.08 -76.17 41.77
N PRO A 527 73.00 -74.85 41.45
CA PRO A 527 73.77 -73.82 42.16
C PRO A 527 73.30 -73.65 43.62
N PRO A 528 74.18 -73.26 44.56
CA PRO A 528 73.92 -73.35 46.01
C PRO A 528 73.15 -72.14 46.59
N TRP A 529 72.41 -71.41 45.76
CA TRP A 529 71.57 -70.28 46.18
C TRP A 529 70.27 -70.22 45.36
N LYS A 530 69.20 -69.69 45.96
CA LYS A 530 67.93 -69.38 45.29
C LYS A 530 67.82 -67.87 45.09
N GLU A 531 67.22 -67.43 44.00
CA GLU A 531 67.17 -66.01 43.61
C GLU A 531 65.71 -65.58 43.46
N CYS A 532 65.36 -64.41 44.00
CA CYS A 532 64.01 -63.86 43.88
C CYS A 532 63.75 -63.42 42.43
N PRO A 533 62.67 -63.87 41.76
CA PRO A 533 62.43 -63.56 40.35
C PRO A 533 62.09 -62.08 40.09
N VAL A 534 61.70 -61.32 41.11
CA VAL A 534 61.27 -59.92 40.98
C VAL A 534 62.45 -58.95 41.14
N CYS A 535 63.24 -59.06 42.21
CA CYS A 535 64.35 -58.13 42.51
C CYS A 535 65.75 -58.73 42.34
N LYS A 536 65.86 -60.04 42.04
CA LYS A 536 67.12 -60.80 41.89
C LYS A 536 68.02 -60.85 43.13
N GLU A 537 67.45 -60.67 44.32
CA GLU A 537 68.18 -60.84 45.58
C GLU A 537 68.46 -62.33 45.86
N ARG A 538 69.66 -62.65 46.34
CA ARG A 538 70.18 -64.03 46.47
C ARG A 538 70.10 -64.54 47.91
N PHE A 539 69.50 -65.71 48.08
CA PHE A 539 69.32 -66.37 49.37
C PHE A 539 70.12 -67.69 49.46
N PRO A 540 70.82 -67.98 50.57
CA PRO A 540 71.59 -69.22 50.76
C PRO A 540 70.70 -70.47 50.72
N ALA A 541 71.14 -71.59 50.13
CA ALA A 541 70.32 -72.80 49.94
C ALA A 541 69.71 -73.44 51.21
N GLY A 542 70.18 -73.07 52.42
CA GLY A 542 69.67 -73.54 53.71
C GLY A 542 68.63 -72.62 54.38
N SER A 543 68.23 -71.50 53.77
CA SER A 543 67.21 -70.61 54.35
C SER A 543 65.82 -71.23 54.29
N ASN A 544 65.07 -71.18 55.40
CA ASN A 544 63.69 -71.68 55.50
C ASN A 544 62.84 -71.16 54.34
N LYS A 545 62.08 -72.05 53.68
CA LYS A 545 61.30 -71.77 52.47
C LYS A 545 60.36 -70.56 52.63
N THR A 546 59.87 -70.36 53.85
CA THR A 546 59.05 -69.22 54.27
C THR A 546 59.73 -67.86 54.14
N ALA A 547 61.05 -67.75 54.31
CA ALA A 547 61.73 -66.45 54.21
C ALA A 547 61.81 -65.90 52.76
N LEU A 548 61.87 -66.78 51.76
CA LEU A 548 61.83 -66.39 50.35
C LEU A 548 60.39 -66.07 49.91
N GLU A 549 59.42 -66.86 50.38
CA GLU A 549 57.99 -66.63 50.12
C GLU A 549 57.51 -65.32 50.76
N ASP A 550 57.84 -65.04 52.03
CA ASP A 550 57.51 -63.78 52.70
C ASP A 550 58.14 -62.56 52.00
N HIS A 551 59.35 -62.70 51.47
CA HIS A 551 60.00 -61.64 50.67
C HIS A 551 59.29 -61.43 49.32
N MET A 552 58.86 -62.50 48.66
CA MET A 552 58.09 -62.42 47.40
C MET A 552 56.72 -61.77 47.61
N ASP A 553 56.04 -62.08 48.71
CA ASP A 553 54.73 -61.50 49.06
C ASP A 553 54.85 -60.00 49.42
N GLY A 554 56.00 -59.57 49.93
CA GLY A 554 56.32 -58.16 50.14
C GLY A 554 56.34 -57.31 48.86
N HIS A 555 56.64 -57.90 47.70
CA HIS A 555 56.56 -57.20 46.40
C HIS A 555 55.12 -57.02 45.92
N PHE A 556 54.20 -57.89 46.34
CA PHE A 556 52.78 -57.81 45.93
C PHE A 556 51.95 -56.83 46.77
N PHE A 557 52.39 -56.47 47.98
CA PHE A 557 51.58 -55.69 48.94
C PHE A 557 51.83 -54.17 48.98
N PHE A 558 52.69 -53.60 48.11
CA PHE A 558 52.99 -52.16 48.06
C PHE A 558 52.45 -51.44 46.80
N SER A 559 51.21 -51.72 46.37
CA SER A 559 50.62 -50.99 45.23
C SER A 559 49.18 -50.48 45.42
N THR A 560 48.71 -50.32 46.65
CA THR A 560 47.39 -49.69 46.92
C THR A 560 47.46 -48.65 48.04
N GLN A 561 48.23 -47.59 47.82
CA GLN A 561 47.99 -46.29 48.48
C GLN A 561 48.21 -45.17 47.46
N ALA A 562 47.16 -44.85 46.71
CA ALA A 562 47.01 -43.55 46.07
C ALA A 562 45.61 -43.03 46.46
N PRO A 563 45.49 -41.94 47.24
CA PRO A 563 44.20 -41.34 47.53
C PRO A 563 43.76 -40.52 46.32
N PHE A 564 42.55 -40.79 45.83
CA PHE A 564 41.85 -39.93 44.88
C PHE A 564 41.60 -38.57 45.53
N THR A 565 42.25 -37.53 45.02
CA THR A 565 41.87 -36.13 45.26
C THR A 565 40.83 -35.72 44.21
N PHE A 566 39.69 -35.24 44.70
CA PHE A 566 38.64 -34.62 43.90
C PHE A 566 39.06 -33.17 43.62
N GLU A 567 39.17 -32.79 42.35
CA GLU A 567 38.95 -31.41 41.88
C GLU A 567 37.75 -31.43 40.94
#